data_AF-A0A943GES7-F1
#
_entry.id   AF-A0A943GES7-F1
#
_cell.length_a   1.000
_cell.length_b   1.000
_cell.length_c   1.000
_cell.angle_alpha   90.00
_cell.angle_beta   90.00
_cell.angle_gamma   90.00
#
_symmetry.space_group_name_H-M   'P 1'
#
loop_
_entity.id
_entity.type
_entity.pdbx_description
1 polymer ?
#
loop_
_entity_poly.entity_id
_entity_poly.type
_entity_poly.pdbx_seq_one_letter_code
_entity_poly.pdbx_strand_id
1 'polypeptide(L)'
;MRVLPLTVCLLAGSLFLSGRPASAWEALLTDDPALPPSLVAVDKANKTLFYFEKRSPLTMRQAFPSIHGQAEGDKQVRGDLRTPEGVYFVTGKVREPLDFEEYGSQAHALNYPNPVDKLRGKTGSGIWIHSKGRPIANQTTRGCIAVDLADIDALAPHLVPGTPVVVAENIVSDVIQPTPDVKADVAAATPATEAMTRLLTEKTEAWNKAWASRSEAMFDFYDPDAYTRAQDESFSAFRAQKEQLFQRFPWIQIQYGEINVLQGPGYWVSWFKQYYRAPNLSTEGIRRLYWQPVKNGELKIVGMEWLPQDLGMERAYLDSLAPSVVAFVEEWRQAWERGDLEAYASYYAKDAVQDGQRGLEAITARKKRTWGPKKKPLAVEFHGLRVRLEDRGVRVDMTQVYRDTSGYQDKGTKEMLLYPEGDSWRIASETWTAL
;
A
#
# COMPACT_ATOMS: atom_id res chain seq x y z
N MET A 1 24.85 37.66 36.41
CA MET A 1 23.60 37.06 35.89
C MET A 1 23.68 35.56 36.11
N ARG A 2 22.85 35.04 37.03
CA ARG A 2 22.70 33.61 37.32
C ARG A 2 21.73 33.03 36.29
N VAL A 3 22.06 31.91 35.67
CA VAL A 3 21.09 31.10 34.91
C VAL A 3 21.24 29.66 35.39
N LEU A 4 20.13 29.14 35.89
CA LEU A 4 19.87 27.77 36.34
C LEU A 4 18.35 27.59 36.13
N PRO A 5 17.84 26.37 35.93
CA PRO A 5 17.99 25.47 34.78
C PRO A 5 16.60 25.18 34.14
N LEU A 6 16.52 24.39 33.06
CA LEU A 6 15.28 23.70 32.70
C LEU A 6 15.53 22.20 32.66
N THR A 7 15.29 21.55 33.80
CA THR A 7 15.27 20.10 33.94
C THR A 7 13.90 19.61 33.47
N VAL A 8 13.86 18.86 32.37
CA VAL A 8 12.65 18.17 31.92
C VAL A 8 12.46 16.93 32.81
N CYS A 9 11.48 16.98 33.71
CA CYS A 9 11.06 15.82 34.50
C CYS A 9 10.33 14.81 33.60
N LEU A 10 10.96 13.65 33.38
CA LEU A 10 10.28 12.43 32.93
C LEU A 10 9.43 11.90 34.09
N LEU A 11 8.11 12.08 34.02
CA LEU A 11 7.15 11.43 34.89
C LEU A 11 7.04 9.95 34.48
N ALA A 12 7.76 9.09 35.18
CA ALA A 12 7.51 7.65 35.18
C ALA A 12 6.21 7.39 35.97
N GLY A 13 5.11 7.22 35.26
CA GLY A 13 3.85 6.75 35.83
C GLY A 13 3.91 5.25 36.06
N SER A 14 4.27 4.84 37.27
CA SER A 14 4.13 3.47 37.77
C SER A 14 2.67 3.22 38.16
N LEU A 15 1.90 2.58 37.28
CA LEU A 15 0.61 1.97 37.61
C LEU A 15 0.88 0.57 38.17
N PHE A 16 0.47 0.36 39.42
CA PHE A 16 0.43 -0.95 40.06
C PHE A 16 -0.63 -1.82 39.38
N LEU A 17 -0.20 -2.78 38.56
CA LEU A 17 -1.02 -3.90 38.11
C LEU A 17 -0.61 -5.14 38.89
N SER A 18 -1.52 -5.62 39.74
CA SER A 18 -1.41 -6.91 40.40
C SER A 18 -1.39 -8.05 39.38
N GLY A 19 -0.27 -8.78 39.33
CA GLY A 19 -0.23 -10.21 39.00
C GLY A 19 -0.59 -10.69 37.59
N ARG A 20 -0.55 -9.84 36.54
CA ARG A 20 -0.63 -10.34 35.15
C ARG A 20 0.72 -10.95 34.73
N PRO A 21 0.77 -12.15 34.14
CA PRO A 21 2.03 -12.72 33.65
C PRO A 21 2.62 -11.80 32.58
N ALA A 22 3.89 -11.41 32.75
CA ALA A 22 4.60 -10.39 31.99
C ALA A 22 4.91 -10.74 30.51
N SER A 23 4.17 -11.67 29.89
CA SER A 23 4.46 -12.20 28.56
C SER A 23 3.28 -12.28 27.58
N ALA A 24 2.07 -11.92 27.97
CA ALA A 24 0.88 -12.10 27.13
C ALA A 24 0.47 -10.78 26.45
N TRP A 25 0.30 -10.79 25.13
CA TRP A 25 -0.02 -9.57 24.38
C TRP A 25 -1.52 -9.23 24.43
N GLU A 26 -1.83 -8.00 24.81
CA GLU A 26 -3.17 -7.42 24.68
C GLU A 26 -3.24 -6.55 23.41
N ALA A 27 -4.20 -6.83 22.53
CA ALA A 27 -4.41 -6.05 21.32
C ALA A 27 -5.60 -5.10 21.52
N LEU A 28 -5.34 -3.80 21.40
CA LEU A 28 -6.35 -2.76 21.42
C LEU A 28 -6.91 -2.54 20.02
N LEU A 29 -8.24 -2.62 19.88
CA LEU A 29 -8.96 -2.28 18.64
C LEU A 29 -9.91 -1.12 18.91
N THR A 30 -9.65 0.01 18.24
CA THR A 30 -10.45 1.24 18.30
C THR A 30 -11.01 1.58 16.91
N ASP A 31 -11.93 2.53 16.82
CA ASP A 31 -12.45 3.06 15.56
C ASP A 31 -11.44 3.99 14.82
N ASP A 32 -10.17 3.59 14.77
CA ASP A 32 -9.08 4.37 14.18
C ASP A 32 -9.29 4.55 12.66
N PRO A 33 -9.07 5.75 12.08
CA PRO A 33 -9.19 6.00 10.64
C PRO A 33 -8.33 5.10 9.74
N ALA A 34 -7.19 4.59 10.21
CA ALA A 34 -6.32 3.65 9.49
C ALA A 34 -6.69 2.17 9.71
N LEU A 35 -7.70 1.86 10.53
CA LEU A 35 -8.20 0.50 10.68
C LEU A 35 -8.85 0.02 9.37
N PRO A 36 -8.62 -1.24 8.93
CA PRO A 36 -9.19 -1.75 7.70
C PRO A 36 -10.73 -1.85 7.72
N PRO A 37 -11.37 -1.90 6.53
CA PRO A 37 -12.82 -2.02 6.41
C PRO A 37 -13.42 -3.25 7.12
N SER A 38 -12.64 -4.31 7.25
CA SER A 38 -12.99 -5.50 8.03
C SER A 38 -11.74 -6.21 8.53
N LEU A 39 -11.87 -6.93 9.64
CA LEU A 39 -10.80 -7.77 10.19
C LEU A 39 -11.39 -8.90 11.05
N VAL A 40 -10.59 -9.95 11.23
CA VAL A 40 -10.86 -11.00 12.20
C VAL A 40 -9.94 -10.80 13.41
N ALA A 41 -10.48 -10.98 14.62
CA ALA A 41 -9.67 -10.96 15.83
C ALA A 41 -9.89 -12.26 16.62
N VAL A 42 -8.83 -12.79 17.22
CA VAL A 42 -8.86 -14.01 18.02
C VAL A 42 -8.37 -13.66 19.41
N ASP A 43 -9.28 -13.80 20.37
CA ASP A 43 -9.03 -13.67 21.80
C ASP A 43 -8.80 -15.07 22.37
N LYS A 44 -7.55 -15.38 22.69
CA LYS A 44 -7.16 -16.71 23.20
C LYS A 44 -7.71 -16.95 24.60
N ALA A 45 -7.55 -15.98 25.50
CA ALA A 45 -7.97 -16.11 26.90
C ALA A 45 -9.47 -16.35 27.05
N ASN A 46 -10.28 -15.63 26.26
CA ASN A 46 -11.74 -15.75 26.23
C ASN A 46 -12.24 -16.76 25.19
N LYS A 47 -11.34 -17.45 24.48
CA LYS A 47 -11.67 -18.51 23.51
C LYS A 47 -12.72 -18.06 22.50
N THR A 48 -12.57 -16.85 21.97
CA THR A 48 -13.55 -16.24 21.07
C THR A 48 -12.87 -15.66 19.84
N LEU A 49 -13.43 -15.99 18.66
CA LEU A 49 -13.08 -15.37 17.39
C LEU A 49 -14.16 -14.36 17.02
N PHE A 50 -13.74 -13.14 16.73
CA PHE A 50 -14.60 -12.04 16.34
C PHE A 50 -14.41 -11.67 14.87
N TYR A 51 -15.50 -11.32 14.19
CA TYR A 51 -15.46 -10.62 12.91
C TYR A 51 -15.95 -9.18 13.10
N PHE A 52 -15.11 -8.23 12.70
CA PHE A 52 -15.40 -6.80 12.78
C PHE A 52 -15.56 -6.20 11.39
N GLU A 53 -16.41 -5.17 11.33
CA GLU A 53 -16.49 -4.28 10.19
C GLU A 53 -16.37 -2.83 10.65
N LYS A 54 -15.59 -2.05 9.92
CA LYS A 54 -15.53 -0.61 10.05
C LYS A 54 -16.47 0.01 9.02
N ARG A 55 -17.68 0.32 9.47
CA ARG A 55 -18.63 1.15 8.72
C ARG A 55 -18.76 2.54 9.37
N SER A 56 -17.67 2.99 10.01
CA SER A 56 -17.56 4.21 10.81
C SER A 56 -18.85 4.56 11.57
N PRO A 57 -19.05 3.99 12.77
CA PRO A 57 -18.02 3.39 13.62
C PRO A 57 -17.71 1.90 13.38
N LEU A 58 -16.61 1.42 13.96
CA LEU A 58 -16.27 0.01 14.14
C LEU A 58 -17.41 -0.74 14.82
N THR A 59 -17.73 -1.94 14.33
CA THR A 59 -18.79 -2.79 14.88
C THR A 59 -18.33 -4.25 14.96
N MET A 60 -18.55 -4.90 16.10
CA MET A 60 -18.45 -6.36 16.22
C MET A 60 -19.68 -7.00 15.55
N ARG A 61 -19.49 -7.66 14.41
CA ARG A 61 -20.59 -8.25 13.62
C ARG A 61 -20.95 -9.64 14.07
N GLN A 62 -19.94 -10.46 14.36
CA GLN A 62 -20.11 -11.85 14.75
C GLN A 62 -19.04 -12.20 15.79
N ALA A 63 -19.40 -13.14 16.65
CA ALA A 63 -18.51 -13.74 17.64
C ALA A 63 -18.77 -15.26 17.63
N PHE A 64 -17.70 -16.03 17.64
CA PHE A 64 -17.73 -17.49 17.54
C PHE A 64 -16.90 -18.09 18.67
N PRO A 65 -17.40 -19.10 19.40
CA PRO A 65 -16.55 -19.93 20.24
C PRO A 65 -15.38 -20.48 19.41
N SER A 66 -14.20 -20.46 19.99
CA SER A 66 -12.99 -20.93 19.31
C SER A 66 -12.04 -21.65 20.26
N ILE A 67 -11.18 -22.47 19.71
CA ILE A 67 -10.07 -23.11 20.44
C ILE A 67 -8.77 -22.86 19.69
N HIS A 68 -7.67 -22.92 20.43
CA HIS A 68 -6.32 -22.67 19.94
C HIS A 68 -5.38 -23.81 20.32
N GLY A 69 -4.07 -23.58 20.11
CA GLY A 69 -3.01 -24.50 20.48
C GLY A 69 -3.10 -24.95 21.95
N GLN A 70 -2.75 -26.21 22.20
CA GLN A 70 -2.74 -26.82 23.54
C GLN A 70 -1.86 -26.07 24.55
N ALA A 71 -0.80 -25.41 24.10
CA ALA A 71 0.10 -24.66 24.95
C ALA A 71 -0.24 -23.16 24.91
N GLU A 72 -0.22 -22.52 26.08
CA GLU A 72 -0.46 -21.08 26.23
C GLU A 72 0.74 -20.22 25.80
N GLY A 73 0.45 -18.95 25.54
CA GLY A 73 1.41 -17.92 25.13
C GLY A 73 1.79 -17.95 23.65
N ASP A 74 2.70 -17.07 23.27
CA ASP A 74 3.11 -16.86 21.88
C ASP A 74 3.98 -18.00 21.35
N LYS A 75 3.69 -18.42 20.11
CA LYS A 75 4.41 -19.44 19.37
C LYS A 75 5.85 -19.03 19.09
N GLN A 76 6.80 -19.89 19.44
CA GLN A 76 8.24 -19.67 19.23
C GLN A 76 8.86 -20.68 18.27
N VAL A 77 8.52 -21.98 18.35
CA VAL A 77 9.19 -23.01 17.55
C VAL A 77 8.23 -24.03 16.94
N ARG A 78 8.67 -24.72 15.89
CA ARG A 78 7.92 -25.82 15.29
C ARG A 78 7.59 -26.87 16.37
N GLY A 79 6.31 -27.25 16.45
CA GLY A 79 5.86 -28.30 17.37
C GLY A 79 5.68 -27.89 18.83
N ASP A 80 5.82 -26.60 19.19
CA ASP A 80 5.55 -26.11 20.55
C ASP A 80 4.06 -26.09 20.96
N LEU A 81 3.17 -26.48 20.05
CA LEU A 81 1.72 -26.56 20.26
C LEU A 81 1.05 -25.24 20.63
N ARG A 82 1.70 -24.10 20.37
CA ARG A 82 1.17 -22.75 20.61
C ARG A 82 0.55 -22.16 19.36
N THR A 83 -0.48 -21.34 19.56
CA THR A 83 -1.00 -20.43 18.52
C THR A 83 -0.22 -19.11 18.59
N PRO A 84 0.25 -18.58 17.45
CA PRO A 84 1.10 -17.39 17.45
C PRO A 84 0.33 -16.13 17.82
N GLU A 85 1.00 -15.17 18.44
CA GLU A 85 0.45 -13.84 18.72
C GLU A 85 1.00 -12.81 17.72
N GLY A 86 0.12 -11.97 17.16
CA GLY A 86 0.48 -10.96 16.18
C GLY A 86 -0.60 -10.68 15.14
N VAL A 87 -0.21 -9.91 14.11
CA VAL A 87 -1.05 -9.61 12.94
C VAL A 87 -0.64 -10.52 11.79
N TYR A 88 -1.60 -11.30 11.32
CA TYR A 88 -1.49 -12.22 10.20
C TYR A 88 -2.46 -11.86 9.10
N PHE A 89 -2.31 -12.50 7.96
CA PHE A 89 -3.23 -12.36 6.85
C PHE A 89 -3.59 -13.71 6.30
N VAL A 90 -4.87 -13.88 5.93
CA VAL A 90 -5.31 -15.05 5.20
C VAL A 90 -4.62 -15.10 3.84
N THR A 91 -4.02 -16.23 3.51
CA THR A 91 -3.34 -16.50 2.23
C THR A 91 -4.26 -17.19 1.23
N GLY A 92 -5.26 -17.92 1.72
CA GLY A 92 -6.29 -18.56 0.93
C GLY A 92 -6.85 -19.81 1.61
N LYS A 93 -7.81 -20.45 0.93
CA LYS A 93 -8.36 -21.74 1.34
C LYS A 93 -7.35 -22.86 1.05
N VAL A 94 -7.14 -23.74 2.03
CA VAL A 94 -6.35 -24.97 1.89
C VAL A 94 -7.02 -25.86 0.85
N ARG A 95 -6.26 -26.36 -0.13
CA ARG A 95 -6.80 -27.10 -1.29
C ARG A 95 -6.56 -28.60 -1.18
N GLU A 96 -5.63 -28.99 -0.32
CA GLU A 96 -5.33 -30.37 0.00
C GLU A 96 -6.52 -31.04 0.70
N PRO A 97 -6.71 -32.36 0.51
CA PRO A 97 -7.71 -33.11 1.26
C PRO A 97 -7.52 -32.93 2.76
N LEU A 98 -8.60 -32.58 3.45
CA LEU A 98 -8.63 -32.38 4.89
C LEU A 98 -9.07 -33.67 5.58
N ASP A 99 -8.38 -34.05 6.65
CA ASP A 99 -8.95 -34.96 7.64
C ASP A 99 -10.15 -34.26 8.27
N PHE A 100 -11.36 -34.73 7.95
CA PHE A 100 -12.60 -34.10 8.39
C PHE A 100 -12.73 -34.06 9.92
N GLU A 101 -12.22 -35.06 10.63
CA GLU A 101 -12.31 -35.09 12.08
C GLU A 101 -11.47 -33.98 12.71
N GLU A 102 -10.27 -33.74 12.18
CA GLU A 102 -9.34 -32.74 12.71
C GLU A 102 -9.57 -31.33 12.16
N TYR A 103 -9.95 -31.20 10.89
CA TYR A 103 -9.99 -29.93 10.14
C TYR A 103 -11.38 -29.56 9.59
N GLY A 104 -12.38 -30.41 9.80
CA GLY A 104 -13.76 -30.14 9.43
C GLY A 104 -13.95 -29.97 7.92
N SER A 105 -14.88 -29.11 7.53
CA SER A 105 -15.27 -28.92 6.13
C SER A 105 -14.32 -28.03 5.32
N GLN A 106 -13.59 -27.12 5.99
CA GLN A 106 -12.67 -26.19 5.33
C GLN A 106 -11.64 -25.58 6.28
N ALA A 107 -10.49 -25.20 5.71
CA ALA A 107 -9.41 -24.53 6.41
C ALA A 107 -8.87 -23.35 5.57
N HIS A 108 -8.50 -22.26 6.24
CA HIS A 108 -7.96 -21.03 5.65
C HIS A 108 -6.59 -20.75 6.25
N ALA A 109 -5.56 -20.69 5.40
CA ALA A 109 -4.18 -20.60 5.87
C ALA A 109 -3.76 -19.16 6.17
N LEU A 110 -3.02 -18.96 7.28
CA LEU A 110 -2.43 -17.68 7.65
C LEU A 110 -0.96 -17.59 7.19
N ASN A 111 -0.45 -16.39 6.97
CA ASN A 111 0.94 -16.14 6.58
C ASN A 111 1.96 -16.28 7.74
N TYR A 112 1.70 -17.11 8.74
CA TYR A 112 2.69 -17.41 9.78
C TYR A 112 3.79 -18.34 9.23
N PRO A 113 5.09 -18.06 9.51
CA PRO A 113 5.61 -16.89 10.21
C PRO A 113 5.64 -15.65 9.32
N ASN A 114 5.21 -14.50 9.86
CA ASN A 114 5.35 -13.22 9.17
C ASN A 114 6.81 -12.69 9.26
N PRO A 115 7.18 -11.59 8.59
CA PRO A 115 8.55 -11.07 8.63
C PRO A 115 9.09 -10.77 10.04
N VAL A 116 8.26 -10.30 10.97
CA VAL A 116 8.69 -10.03 12.35
C VAL A 116 8.88 -11.35 13.12
N ASP A 117 8.07 -12.37 12.85
CA ASP A 117 8.29 -13.71 13.41
C ASP A 117 9.62 -14.30 12.93
N LYS A 118 9.91 -14.19 11.62
CA LYS A 118 11.20 -14.62 11.04
C LYS A 118 12.37 -13.87 11.68
N LEU A 119 12.28 -12.55 11.81
CA LEU A 119 13.28 -11.72 12.48
C LEU A 119 13.54 -12.16 13.92
N ARG A 120 12.48 -12.53 14.65
CA ARG A 120 12.53 -13.05 16.02
C ARG A 120 13.01 -14.49 16.11
N GLY A 121 13.35 -15.13 15.00
CA GLY A 121 13.83 -16.51 14.95
C GLY A 121 12.73 -17.55 15.19
N LYS A 122 11.45 -17.15 15.06
CA LYS A 122 10.36 -18.09 15.23
C LYS A 122 10.31 -19.08 14.06
N THR A 123 9.95 -20.32 14.37
CA THR A 123 9.90 -21.40 13.38
C THR A 123 8.56 -22.14 13.38
N GLY A 124 8.30 -22.86 12.29
CA GLY A 124 7.04 -23.58 12.08
C GLY A 124 6.28 -23.03 10.88
N SER A 125 5.10 -23.58 10.64
CA SER A 125 4.21 -23.26 9.53
C SER A 125 2.84 -23.89 9.78
N GLY A 126 1.87 -23.66 8.89
CA GLY A 126 0.59 -24.39 8.93
C GLY A 126 -0.34 -23.93 10.05
N ILE A 127 -0.37 -22.62 10.32
CA ILE A 127 -1.37 -22.03 11.22
C ILE A 127 -2.59 -21.68 10.38
N TRP A 128 -3.70 -22.38 10.63
CA TRP A 128 -4.94 -22.25 9.87
C TRP A 128 -6.09 -21.84 10.77
N ILE A 129 -7.10 -21.21 10.17
CA ILE A 129 -8.45 -21.09 10.74
C ILE A 129 -9.31 -22.17 10.10
N HIS A 130 -9.91 -23.05 10.89
CA HIS A 130 -10.71 -24.18 10.39
C HIS A 130 -11.85 -24.54 11.35
N SER A 131 -12.57 -25.64 11.08
CA SER A 131 -13.48 -26.26 12.03
C SER A 131 -13.03 -27.68 12.42
N LYS A 132 -13.75 -28.38 13.29
CA LYS A 132 -13.50 -29.81 13.53
C LYS A 132 -14.75 -30.62 13.22
N GLY A 133 -14.60 -31.91 12.89
CA GLY A 133 -15.74 -32.80 12.62
C GLY A 133 -16.60 -33.09 13.85
N ARG A 134 -16.14 -32.67 15.04
CA ARG A 134 -16.81 -32.83 16.34
C ARG A 134 -16.88 -31.50 17.09
N PRO A 135 -17.81 -31.34 18.05
CA PRO A 135 -17.91 -30.14 18.87
C PRO A 135 -16.57 -29.76 19.50
N ILE A 136 -16.14 -28.51 19.37
CA ILE A 136 -14.79 -28.09 19.78
C ILE A 136 -14.63 -27.96 21.31
N ALA A 137 -15.74 -28.00 22.06
CA ALA A 137 -15.72 -27.90 23.51
C ALA A 137 -14.76 -28.93 24.13
N ASN A 138 -13.88 -28.48 25.03
CA ASN A 138 -12.83 -29.28 25.69
C ASN A 138 -11.76 -29.86 24.74
N GLN A 139 -11.71 -29.44 23.49
CA GLN A 139 -10.62 -29.79 22.58
C GLN A 139 -9.55 -28.69 22.53
N THR A 140 -8.40 -29.03 21.97
CA THR A 140 -7.33 -28.11 21.60
C THR A 140 -6.85 -28.43 20.19
N THR A 141 -6.02 -27.55 19.64
CA THR A 141 -5.31 -27.79 18.38
C THR A 141 -3.80 -27.91 18.65
N ARG A 142 -3.03 -28.12 17.59
CA ARG A 142 -1.54 -28.04 17.62
C ARG A 142 -1.00 -26.63 17.32
N GLY A 143 -1.86 -25.62 17.29
CA GLY A 143 -1.53 -24.22 17.00
C GLY A 143 -2.50 -23.53 16.04
N CYS A 144 -3.36 -24.27 15.35
CA CYS A 144 -4.45 -23.71 14.55
C CYS A 144 -5.53 -23.06 15.43
N ILE A 145 -6.39 -22.27 14.79
CA ILE A 145 -7.59 -21.70 15.41
C ILE A 145 -8.78 -22.47 14.86
N ALA A 146 -9.57 -23.11 15.72
CA ALA A 146 -10.73 -23.87 15.28
C ALA A 146 -12.02 -23.30 15.87
N VAL A 147 -13.06 -23.18 15.04
CA VAL A 147 -14.44 -22.86 15.44
C VAL A 147 -15.32 -24.11 15.26
N ASP A 148 -16.57 -24.06 15.73
CA ASP A 148 -17.50 -25.17 15.53
C ASP A 148 -17.83 -25.38 14.04
N LEU A 149 -18.15 -26.62 13.68
CA LEU A 149 -18.49 -26.98 12.29
C LEU A 149 -19.68 -26.19 11.76
N ALA A 150 -20.65 -25.84 12.61
CA ALA A 150 -21.82 -25.05 12.21
C ALA A 150 -21.48 -23.58 11.93
N ASP A 151 -20.37 -23.08 12.48
CA ASP A 151 -20.00 -21.66 12.45
C ASP A 151 -19.07 -21.32 11.28
N ILE A 152 -18.26 -22.28 10.82
CA ILE A 152 -17.26 -22.02 9.78
C ILE A 152 -17.88 -21.56 8.46
N ASP A 153 -19.09 -22.00 8.12
CA ASP A 153 -19.76 -21.58 6.89
C ASP A 153 -20.22 -20.12 6.94
N ALA A 154 -20.51 -19.59 8.14
CA ALA A 154 -20.79 -18.17 8.34
C ALA A 154 -19.52 -17.33 8.36
N LEU A 155 -18.40 -17.87 8.85
CA LEU A 155 -17.12 -17.17 8.93
C LEU A 155 -16.33 -17.18 7.61
N ALA A 156 -16.34 -18.29 6.88
CA ALA A 156 -15.51 -18.52 5.70
C ALA A 156 -15.66 -17.47 4.58
N PRO A 157 -16.85 -16.89 4.30
CA PRO A 157 -16.98 -15.79 3.34
C PRO A 157 -16.14 -14.55 3.69
N HIS A 158 -15.78 -14.37 4.96
CA HIS A 158 -14.95 -13.26 5.44
C HIS A 158 -13.44 -13.61 5.44
N LEU A 159 -13.08 -14.90 5.34
CA LEU A 159 -11.70 -15.39 5.32
C LEU A 159 -11.13 -15.48 3.89
N VAL A 160 -11.22 -14.37 3.15
CA VAL A 160 -10.67 -14.25 1.79
C VAL A 160 -9.18 -13.87 1.82
N PRO A 161 -8.40 -14.18 0.76
CA PRO A 161 -7.00 -13.77 0.68
C PRO A 161 -6.83 -12.26 0.97
N GLY A 162 -5.92 -11.94 1.90
CA GLY A 162 -5.67 -10.57 2.34
C GLY A 162 -6.47 -10.10 3.55
N THR A 163 -7.45 -10.87 4.05
CA THR A 163 -8.14 -10.54 5.31
C THR A 163 -7.14 -10.49 6.46
N PRO A 164 -7.04 -9.37 7.20
CA PRO A 164 -6.19 -9.28 8.39
C PRO A 164 -6.79 -10.07 9.56
N VAL A 165 -5.94 -10.79 10.27
CA VAL A 165 -6.27 -11.60 11.45
C VAL A 165 -5.37 -11.17 12.60
N VAL A 166 -5.95 -10.54 13.61
CA VAL A 166 -5.26 -10.16 14.85
C VAL A 166 -5.40 -11.31 15.84
N VAL A 167 -4.30 -11.91 16.29
CA VAL A 167 -4.32 -12.99 17.27
C VAL A 167 -3.60 -12.52 18.53
N ALA A 168 -4.31 -12.41 19.64
CA ALA A 168 -3.76 -11.90 20.89
C ALA A 168 -4.18 -12.77 22.08
N GLU A 169 -3.55 -12.56 23.23
CA GLU A 169 -4.04 -13.16 24.46
C GLU A 169 -5.43 -12.61 24.79
N ASN A 170 -5.57 -11.28 24.77
CA ASN A 170 -6.85 -10.59 24.95
C ASN A 170 -7.07 -9.57 23.83
N ILE A 171 -8.30 -9.48 23.33
CA ILE A 171 -8.75 -8.41 22.44
C ILE A 171 -9.50 -7.37 23.28
N VAL A 172 -8.96 -6.17 23.36
CA VAL A 172 -9.57 -5.06 24.10
C VAL A 172 -10.26 -4.13 23.10
N SER A 173 -11.58 -4.00 23.22
CA SER A 173 -12.37 -3.05 22.45
C SER A 173 -13.68 -2.74 23.16
N ASP A 174 -14.10 -1.48 23.12
CA ASP A 174 -15.33 -1.02 23.77
C ASP A 174 -16.61 -1.54 23.08
N VAL A 175 -16.50 -2.02 21.83
CA VAL A 175 -17.61 -2.65 21.11
C VAL A 175 -17.79 -4.14 21.43
N ILE A 176 -16.79 -4.80 22.04
CA ILE A 176 -16.94 -6.17 22.57
C ILE A 176 -17.58 -6.10 23.97
N GLN A 177 -17.01 -5.28 24.86
CA GLN A 177 -17.47 -5.15 26.25
C GLN A 177 -17.65 -3.67 26.61
N PRO A 178 -18.86 -3.09 26.42
CA PRO A 178 -19.10 -1.66 26.58
C PRO A 178 -19.28 -1.22 28.05
N THR A 179 -18.48 -1.77 28.97
CA THR A 179 -18.50 -1.37 30.39
C THR A 179 -17.86 0.01 30.58
N PRO A 180 -18.21 0.77 31.64
CA PRO A 180 -17.59 2.07 31.90
C PRO A 180 -16.06 2.03 31.99
N ASP A 181 -15.52 1.00 32.63
CA ASP A 181 -14.07 0.85 32.84
C ASP A 181 -13.34 0.56 31.52
N VAL A 182 -13.83 -0.41 30.72
CA VAL A 182 -13.26 -0.71 29.40
C VAL A 182 -13.36 0.49 28.47
N LYS A 183 -14.49 1.22 28.49
CA LYS A 183 -14.64 2.46 27.71
C LYS A 183 -13.64 3.53 28.12
N ALA A 184 -13.40 3.70 29.43
CA ALA A 184 -12.42 4.65 29.94
C ALA A 184 -10.99 4.26 29.52
N ASP A 185 -10.64 2.98 29.64
CA ASP A 185 -9.32 2.46 29.26
C ASP A 185 -9.08 2.61 27.74
N VAL A 186 -10.06 2.23 26.92
CA VAL A 186 -10.02 2.40 25.47
C VAL A 186 -9.88 3.89 25.13
N ALA A 187 -10.73 4.75 25.68
CA ALA A 187 -10.68 6.20 25.42
C ALA A 187 -9.35 6.83 25.85
N ALA A 188 -8.73 6.38 26.93
CA ALA A 188 -7.43 6.86 27.39
C ALA A 188 -6.29 6.44 26.44
N ALA A 189 -6.38 5.27 25.82
CA ALA A 189 -5.37 4.75 24.90
C ALA A 189 -5.54 5.21 23.44
N THR A 190 -6.76 5.61 23.04
CA THR A 190 -7.08 6.04 21.67
C THR A 190 -6.15 7.14 21.13
N PRO A 191 -5.88 8.26 21.84
CA PRO A 191 -5.05 9.34 21.29
C PRO A 191 -3.62 8.90 20.93
N ALA A 192 -3.01 8.03 21.73
CA ALA A 192 -1.68 7.51 21.47
C ALA A 192 -1.68 6.55 20.27
N THR A 193 -2.73 5.73 20.15
CA THR A 193 -2.93 4.81 19.02
C THR A 193 -3.10 5.59 17.72
N GLU A 194 -4.00 6.59 17.70
CA GLU A 194 -4.24 7.44 16.52
C GLU A 194 -3.03 8.27 16.12
N ALA A 195 -2.24 8.74 17.08
CA ALA A 195 -0.98 9.44 16.79
C ALA A 195 0.03 8.51 16.10
N MET A 196 0.11 7.25 16.55
CA MET A 196 1.01 6.25 15.98
C MET A 196 0.58 5.81 14.58
N THR A 197 -0.72 5.55 14.37
CA THR A 197 -1.26 5.18 13.06
C THR A 197 -1.07 6.31 12.05
N ARG A 198 -1.34 7.56 12.45
CA ARG A 198 -1.06 8.74 11.62
C ARG A 198 0.41 8.85 11.24
N LEU A 199 1.32 8.71 12.21
CA LEU A 199 2.77 8.74 11.95
C LEU A 199 3.19 7.65 10.95
N LEU A 200 2.66 6.43 11.08
CA LEU A 200 2.98 5.32 10.18
C LEU A 200 2.38 5.52 8.78
N THR A 201 1.20 6.12 8.67
CA THR A 201 0.63 6.55 7.39
C THR A 201 1.54 7.58 6.74
N GLU A 202 1.91 8.67 7.43
CA GLU A 202 2.80 9.71 6.91
C GLU A 202 4.18 9.14 6.49
N LYS A 203 4.75 8.22 7.28
CA LYS A 203 5.99 7.53 6.92
C LYS A 203 5.84 6.65 5.68
N THR A 204 4.72 5.95 5.55
CA THR A 204 4.43 5.09 4.40
C THR A 204 4.24 5.93 3.12
N GLU A 205 3.59 7.09 3.22
CA GLU A 205 3.46 8.05 2.11
C GLU A 205 4.83 8.64 1.71
N ALA A 206 5.63 9.05 2.69
CA ALA A 206 6.98 9.56 2.45
C ALA A 206 7.88 8.50 1.79
N TRP A 207 7.76 7.23 2.20
CA TRP A 207 8.45 6.11 1.57
C TRP A 207 8.02 5.90 0.11
N ASN A 208 6.71 5.91 -0.18
CA ASN A 208 6.20 5.82 -1.55
C ASN A 208 6.70 6.99 -2.42
N LYS A 209 6.70 8.21 -1.87
CA LYS A 209 7.20 9.42 -2.55
C LYS A 209 8.70 9.33 -2.84
N ALA A 210 9.50 8.88 -1.88
CA ALA A 210 10.95 8.68 -2.07
C ALA A 210 11.24 7.62 -3.14
N TRP A 211 10.45 6.54 -3.17
CA TRP A 211 10.59 5.54 -4.22
C TRP A 211 10.18 6.09 -5.60
N ALA A 212 9.04 6.77 -5.72
CA ALA A 212 8.60 7.37 -6.98
C ALA A 212 9.61 8.40 -7.53
N SER A 213 10.24 9.18 -6.65
CA SER A 213 11.27 10.16 -7.04
C SER A 213 12.65 9.56 -7.28
N ARG A 214 12.81 8.23 -7.13
CA ARG A 214 14.10 7.53 -7.25
C ARG A 214 15.15 8.05 -6.26
N SER A 215 14.71 8.49 -5.08
CA SER A 215 15.57 9.06 -4.04
C SER A 215 16.22 7.97 -3.19
N GLU A 216 17.52 8.11 -2.91
CA GLU A 216 18.22 7.25 -1.95
C GLU A 216 17.65 7.33 -0.53
N ALA A 217 16.97 8.42 -0.18
CA ALA A 217 16.28 8.58 1.11
C ALA A 217 15.21 7.49 1.35
N MET A 218 14.77 6.78 0.30
CA MET A 218 13.90 5.61 0.42
C MET A 218 14.54 4.51 1.29
N PHE A 219 15.87 4.38 1.26
CA PHE A 219 16.59 3.37 2.04
C PHE A 219 16.70 3.74 3.53
N ASP A 220 16.56 5.02 3.88
CA ASP A 220 16.61 5.48 5.27
C ASP A 220 15.41 4.99 6.09
N PHE A 221 14.32 4.56 5.44
CA PHE A 221 13.18 3.98 6.14
C PHE A 221 13.46 2.59 6.70
N TYR A 222 14.56 1.93 6.32
CA TYR A 222 14.83 0.55 6.68
C TYR A 222 15.83 0.42 7.82
N ASP A 223 15.71 -0.67 8.58
CA ASP A 223 16.80 -1.20 9.41
C ASP A 223 17.50 -2.31 8.60
N PRO A 224 18.75 -2.11 8.14
CA PRO A 224 19.42 -3.05 7.24
C PRO A 224 19.62 -4.45 7.83
N ASP A 225 19.98 -4.53 9.11
CA ASP A 225 20.29 -5.79 9.78
C ASP A 225 19.01 -6.57 10.07
N ALA A 226 17.97 -5.88 10.55
CA ALA A 226 16.68 -6.48 10.80
C ALA A 226 16.03 -6.95 9.49
N TYR A 227 16.05 -6.12 8.43
CA TYR A 227 15.55 -6.50 7.11
C TYR A 227 16.20 -7.79 6.59
N THR A 228 17.53 -7.84 6.64
CA THR A 228 18.30 -9.01 6.15
C THR A 228 17.92 -10.30 6.89
N ARG A 229 17.55 -10.22 8.17
CA ARG A 229 17.13 -11.38 8.97
C ARG A 229 15.65 -11.74 8.79
N ALA A 230 14.81 -10.79 8.40
CA ALA A 230 13.39 -10.98 8.19
C ALA A 230 13.04 -11.50 6.79
N GLN A 231 13.98 -11.39 5.85
CA GLN A 231 13.78 -11.61 4.42
C GLN A 231 14.63 -12.74 3.87
N ASP A 232 14.27 -13.19 2.66
CA ASP A 232 15.02 -14.19 1.92
C ASP A 232 16.19 -13.55 1.11
N GLU A 233 16.33 -12.23 1.13
CA GLU A 233 17.43 -11.46 0.54
C GLU A 233 18.06 -10.49 1.56
N SER A 234 19.33 -10.12 1.36
CA SER A 234 19.97 -9.10 2.20
C SER A 234 19.53 -7.69 1.81
N PHE A 235 19.57 -6.77 2.79
CA PHE A 235 19.27 -5.37 2.51
C PHE A 235 20.22 -4.75 1.47
N SER A 236 21.49 -5.16 1.46
CA SER A 236 22.47 -4.71 0.46
C SER A 236 22.11 -5.15 -0.96
N ALA A 237 21.63 -6.39 -1.13
CA ALA A 237 21.19 -6.90 -2.43
C ALA A 237 19.91 -6.18 -2.89
N PHE A 238 18.94 -6.02 -1.99
CA PHE A 238 17.72 -5.25 -2.22
C PHE A 238 18.04 -3.81 -2.67
N ARG A 239 18.89 -3.11 -1.92
CA ARG A 239 19.31 -1.73 -2.22
C ARG A 239 19.98 -1.63 -3.58
N ALA A 240 20.96 -2.49 -3.85
CA ALA A 240 21.67 -2.49 -5.14
C ALA A 240 20.71 -2.73 -6.32
N GLN A 241 19.75 -3.65 -6.18
CA GLN A 241 18.73 -3.88 -7.19
C GLN A 241 17.89 -2.61 -7.44
N LYS A 242 17.44 -1.93 -6.38
CA LYS A 242 16.64 -0.71 -6.51
C LYS A 242 17.42 0.45 -7.11
N GLU A 243 18.68 0.65 -6.71
CA GLU A 243 19.55 1.68 -7.29
C GLU A 243 19.77 1.45 -8.79
N GLN A 244 19.94 0.19 -9.23
CA GLN A 244 20.01 -0.13 -10.66
C GLN A 244 18.72 0.25 -11.40
N LEU A 245 17.54 0.00 -10.82
CA LEU A 245 16.28 0.43 -11.42
C LEU A 245 16.15 1.96 -11.46
N PHE A 246 16.62 2.65 -10.43
CA PHE A 246 16.60 4.12 -10.35
C PHE A 246 17.46 4.76 -11.45
N GLN A 247 18.62 4.16 -11.74
CA GLN A 247 19.49 4.61 -12.84
C GLN A 247 18.94 4.23 -14.21
N ARG A 248 18.36 3.03 -14.34
CA ARG A 248 17.84 2.51 -15.60
C ARG A 248 16.63 3.27 -16.10
N PHE A 249 15.70 3.61 -15.20
CA PHE A 249 14.42 4.19 -15.59
C PHE A 249 14.43 5.72 -15.51
N PRO A 250 14.09 6.43 -16.59
CA PRO A 250 14.01 7.90 -16.60
C PRO A 250 12.90 8.44 -15.70
N TRP A 251 11.91 7.63 -15.37
CA TRP A 251 10.82 7.96 -14.46
C TRP A 251 10.29 6.69 -13.78
N ILE A 252 9.74 6.87 -12.57
CA ILE A 252 8.98 5.87 -11.84
C ILE A 252 7.72 6.57 -11.34
N GLN A 253 6.56 5.94 -11.51
CA GLN A 253 5.30 6.40 -10.97
C GLN A 253 4.75 5.33 -10.04
N ILE A 254 4.29 5.77 -8.86
CA ILE A 254 3.68 4.90 -7.87
C ILE A 254 2.34 5.52 -7.51
N GLN A 255 1.26 4.80 -7.77
CA GLN A 255 -0.04 5.06 -7.19
C GLN A 255 -0.28 4.06 -6.07
N TYR A 256 -0.88 4.51 -4.99
CA TYR A 256 -1.28 3.64 -3.89
C TYR A 256 -2.70 3.95 -3.43
N GLY A 257 -3.37 2.94 -2.91
CA GLY A 257 -4.68 3.07 -2.28
C GLY A 257 -4.57 3.51 -0.81
N GLU A 258 -5.68 3.43 -0.10
CA GLU A 258 -5.74 3.69 1.34
C GLU A 258 -4.70 2.84 2.12
N ILE A 259 -4.03 3.50 3.06
CA ILE A 259 -3.03 2.87 3.94
C ILE A 259 -3.73 2.43 5.21
N ASN A 260 -3.71 1.12 5.43
CA ASN A 260 -4.22 0.51 6.65
C ASN A 260 -3.07 0.28 7.61
N VAL A 261 -3.33 0.36 8.91
CA VAL A 261 -2.34 0.12 9.96
C VAL A 261 -2.95 -0.76 11.05
N LEU A 262 -2.20 -1.79 11.48
CA LEU A 262 -2.51 -2.57 12.67
C LEU A 262 -1.28 -2.71 13.55
N GLN A 263 -1.51 -2.67 14.86
CA GLN A 263 -0.50 -2.93 15.87
C GLN A 263 -0.35 -4.44 16.09
N GLY A 264 0.90 -4.90 16.15
CA GLY A 264 1.30 -6.20 16.67
C GLY A 264 2.09 -6.07 17.98
N PRO A 265 2.52 -7.19 18.60
CA PRO A 265 3.31 -7.16 19.82
C PRO A 265 4.70 -6.56 19.57
N GLY A 266 4.88 -5.27 19.86
CA GLY A 266 6.15 -4.54 19.68
C GLY A 266 6.53 -4.26 18.22
N TYR A 267 5.53 -4.20 17.33
CA TYR A 267 5.67 -3.78 15.93
C TYR A 267 4.34 -3.26 15.40
N TRP A 268 4.36 -2.67 14.20
CA TRP A 268 3.16 -2.34 13.44
C TRP A 268 3.29 -2.85 12.02
N VAL A 269 2.18 -3.14 11.36
CA VAL A 269 2.14 -3.43 9.93
C VAL A 269 1.28 -2.38 9.24
N SER A 270 1.86 -1.71 8.23
CA SER A 270 1.08 -0.91 7.29
C SER A 270 0.93 -1.65 5.97
N TRP A 271 -0.23 -1.52 5.32
CA TRP A 271 -0.43 -2.12 4.00
C TRP A 271 -1.44 -1.37 3.13
N PHE A 272 -1.22 -1.47 1.82
CA PHE A 272 -1.95 -0.71 0.81
C PHE A 272 -1.87 -1.40 -0.54
N LYS A 273 -2.84 -1.11 -1.41
CA LYS A 273 -2.75 -1.43 -2.84
C LYS A 273 -1.68 -0.55 -3.47
N GLN A 274 -0.85 -1.10 -4.35
CA GLN A 274 0.18 -0.34 -5.05
C GLN A 274 0.17 -0.69 -6.53
N TYR A 275 0.21 0.33 -7.38
CA TYR A 275 0.48 0.25 -8.80
C TYR A 275 1.79 0.97 -9.07
N TYR A 276 2.79 0.21 -9.50
CA TYR A 276 4.11 0.70 -9.88
C TYR A 276 4.21 0.72 -11.40
N ARG A 277 4.77 1.80 -11.93
CA ARG A 277 4.99 1.95 -13.37
C ARG A 277 6.34 2.59 -13.68
N ALA A 278 7.01 2.03 -14.67
CA ALA A 278 8.23 2.53 -15.29
C ALA A 278 8.21 2.15 -16.78
N PRO A 279 9.13 2.66 -17.63
CA PRO A 279 9.17 2.29 -19.04
C PRO A 279 9.23 0.78 -19.28
N ASN A 280 8.20 0.24 -19.94
CA ASN A 280 8.01 -1.19 -20.24
C ASN A 280 7.92 -2.08 -19.00
N LEU A 281 7.49 -1.54 -17.86
CA LEU A 281 7.29 -2.29 -16.63
C LEU A 281 6.11 -1.72 -15.84
N SER A 282 5.09 -2.53 -15.60
CA SER A 282 4.04 -2.25 -14.62
C SER A 282 3.87 -3.44 -13.70
N THR A 283 3.58 -3.18 -12.43
CA THR A 283 3.21 -4.21 -11.46
C THR A 283 2.13 -3.69 -10.55
N GLU A 284 1.20 -4.55 -10.18
CA GLU A 284 0.18 -4.25 -9.18
C GLU A 284 0.00 -5.36 -8.16
N GLY A 285 -0.47 -4.96 -6.99
CA GLY A 285 -0.66 -5.87 -5.86
C GLY A 285 -0.77 -5.15 -4.53
N ILE A 286 -0.70 -5.94 -3.46
CA ILE A 286 -0.68 -5.45 -2.09
C ILE A 286 0.76 -5.40 -1.58
N ARG A 287 1.14 -4.27 -1.02
CA ARG A 287 2.40 -4.11 -0.30
C ARG A 287 2.14 -4.03 1.19
N ARG A 288 2.97 -4.72 1.98
CA ARG A 288 2.96 -4.68 3.44
C ARG A 288 4.34 -4.30 3.95
N LEU A 289 4.39 -3.40 4.92
CA LEU A 289 5.61 -2.92 5.56
C LEU A 289 5.50 -3.18 7.06
N TYR A 290 6.50 -3.84 7.63
CA TYR A 290 6.56 -4.16 9.05
C TYR A 290 7.52 -3.21 9.74
N TRP A 291 7.02 -2.45 10.71
CA TRP A 291 7.71 -1.35 11.37
C TRP A 291 8.04 -1.71 12.82
N GLN A 292 9.29 -1.50 13.22
CA GLN A 292 9.71 -1.60 14.62
C GLN A 292 10.49 -0.37 15.06
N PRO A 293 10.38 0.03 16.34
CA PRO A 293 11.22 1.08 16.89
C PRO A 293 12.64 0.54 17.06
N VAL A 294 13.63 1.27 16.54
CA VAL A 294 15.05 1.01 16.82
C VAL A 294 15.46 1.68 18.14
N LYS A 295 16.73 1.53 18.56
CA LYS A 295 17.20 1.96 19.90
C LYS A 295 16.93 3.42 20.26
N ASN A 296 16.83 4.32 19.28
CA ASN A 296 16.54 5.75 19.47
C ASN A 296 15.03 6.09 19.45
N GLY A 297 14.16 5.08 19.34
CA GLY A 297 12.70 5.24 19.22
C GLY A 297 12.20 5.49 17.80
N GLU A 298 13.09 5.62 16.80
CA GLU A 298 12.69 5.80 15.41
C GLU A 298 12.08 4.51 14.85
N LEU A 299 10.95 4.63 14.16
CA LEU A 299 10.35 3.51 13.44
C LEU A 299 11.06 3.25 12.12
N LYS A 300 11.53 2.01 11.95
CA LYS A 300 12.14 1.50 10.72
C LYS A 300 11.40 0.27 10.20
N ILE A 301 11.41 0.12 8.89
CA ILE A 301 10.96 -1.08 8.18
C ILE A 301 11.97 -2.19 8.46
N VAL A 302 11.53 -3.23 9.15
CA VAL A 302 12.32 -4.43 9.44
C VAL A 302 11.98 -5.59 8.52
N GLY A 303 10.91 -5.48 7.74
CA GLY A 303 10.44 -6.52 6.84
C GLY A 303 9.32 -6.00 5.94
N MET A 304 9.07 -6.69 4.83
CA MET A 304 8.04 -6.34 3.88
C MET A 304 7.52 -7.56 3.13
N GLU A 305 6.29 -7.48 2.64
CA GLU A 305 5.71 -8.48 1.75
C GLU A 305 5.19 -7.81 0.48
N TRP A 306 5.27 -8.52 -0.65
CA TRP A 306 4.65 -8.14 -1.91
C TRP A 306 3.75 -9.28 -2.39
N LEU A 307 2.47 -8.98 -2.57
CA LEU A 307 1.48 -9.93 -3.05
C LEU A 307 0.96 -9.42 -4.40
N PRO A 308 1.52 -9.90 -5.53
CA PRO A 308 1.00 -9.57 -6.85
C PRO A 308 -0.47 -9.95 -6.96
N GLN A 309 -1.31 -9.02 -7.39
CA GLN A 309 -2.74 -9.23 -7.53
C GLN A 309 -3.32 -8.22 -8.51
N ASP A 310 -4.18 -8.68 -9.42
CA ASP A 310 -5.00 -7.77 -10.23
C ASP A 310 -6.04 -7.11 -9.34
N LEU A 311 -5.90 -5.79 -9.19
CA LEU A 311 -6.72 -4.97 -8.31
C LEU A 311 -7.47 -3.89 -9.10
N GLY A 312 -7.43 -3.95 -10.44
CA GLY A 312 -7.96 -2.90 -11.33
C GLY A 312 -7.25 -1.55 -11.16
N MET A 313 -6.03 -1.53 -10.62
CA MET A 313 -5.36 -0.27 -10.29
C MET A 313 -4.88 0.45 -11.56
N GLU A 314 -4.58 -0.27 -12.64
CA GLU A 314 -4.22 0.34 -13.92
C GLU A 314 -5.33 1.27 -14.44
N ARG A 315 -6.59 0.84 -14.32
CA ARG A 315 -7.73 1.65 -14.74
C ARG A 315 -7.90 2.87 -13.84
N ALA A 316 -7.86 2.66 -12.53
CA ALA A 316 -7.93 3.76 -11.55
C ALA A 316 -6.78 4.77 -11.73
N TYR A 317 -5.60 4.29 -12.11
CA TYR A 317 -4.44 5.10 -12.44
C TYR A 317 -4.71 5.99 -13.65
N LEU A 318 -5.16 5.40 -14.77
CA LEU A 318 -5.52 6.15 -15.98
C LEU A 318 -6.62 7.19 -15.69
N ASP A 319 -7.66 6.82 -14.96
CA ASP A 319 -8.75 7.73 -14.61
C ASP A 319 -8.25 8.91 -13.74
N SER A 320 -7.29 8.65 -12.83
CA SER A 320 -6.70 9.71 -11.99
C SER A 320 -5.75 10.65 -12.75
N LEU A 321 -5.02 10.16 -13.76
CA LEU A 321 -4.02 10.95 -14.48
C LEU A 321 -4.60 11.71 -15.67
N ALA A 322 -5.66 11.18 -16.30
CA ALA A 322 -6.20 11.72 -17.54
C ALA A 322 -6.54 13.22 -17.46
N PRO A 323 -7.13 13.76 -16.37
CA PRO A 323 -7.37 15.20 -16.25
C PRO A 323 -6.10 16.04 -16.38
N SER A 324 -4.99 15.61 -15.75
CA SER A 324 -3.70 16.31 -15.83
C SER A 324 -3.10 16.30 -17.24
N VAL A 325 -3.27 15.19 -17.97
CA VAL A 325 -2.79 15.05 -19.35
C VAL A 325 -3.62 15.92 -20.29
N VAL A 326 -4.94 15.96 -20.10
CA VAL A 326 -5.84 16.82 -20.87
C VAL A 326 -5.50 18.30 -20.66
N ALA A 327 -5.29 18.71 -19.40
CA ALA A 327 -4.88 20.07 -19.07
C ALA A 327 -3.54 20.43 -19.74
N PHE A 328 -2.54 19.54 -19.65
CA PHE A 328 -1.25 19.72 -20.30
C PHE A 328 -1.36 19.91 -21.83
N VAL A 329 -2.18 19.08 -22.50
CA VAL A 329 -2.39 19.17 -23.95
C VAL A 329 -3.10 20.48 -24.32
N GLU A 330 -4.03 20.95 -23.50
CA GLU A 330 -4.74 22.21 -23.71
C GLU A 330 -3.81 23.43 -23.53
N GLU A 331 -2.96 23.44 -22.52
CA GLU A 331 -1.97 24.52 -22.33
C GLU A 331 -0.97 24.58 -23.50
N TRP A 332 -0.53 23.41 -23.98
CA TRP A 332 0.29 23.29 -25.19
C TRP A 332 -0.44 23.81 -26.44
N ARG A 333 -1.71 23.46 -26.63
CA ARG A 333 -2.57 23.97 -27.72
C ARG A 333 -2.64 25.49 -27.71
N GLN A 334 -2.85 26.08 -26.54
CA GLN A 334 -2.95 27.53 -26.39
C GLN A 334 -1.62 28.23 -26.70
N ALA A 335 -0.49 27.66 -26.30
CA ALA A 335 0.83 28.18 -26.68
C ALA A 335 1.02 28.15 -28.21
N TRP A 336 0.59 27.06 -28.86
CA TRP A 336 0.59 26.98 -30.32
C TRP A 336 -0.33 28.05 -30.94
N GLU A 337 -1.57 28.17 -30.50
CA GLU A 337 -2.52 29.14 -31.06
C GLU A 337 -2.05 30.60 -30.92
N ARG A 338 -1.34 30.93 -29.84
CA ARG A 338 -0.71 32.26 -29.67
C ARG A 338 0.51 32.48 -30.57
N GLY A 339 1.03 31.44 -31.21
CA GLY A 339 2.31 31.49 -31.93
C GLY A 339 3.49 31.75 -30.99
N ASP A 340 3.34 31.43 -29.70
CA ASP A 340 4.39 31.59 -28.70
C ASP A 340 5.37 30.41 -28.81
N LEU A 341 6.44 30.63 -29.56
CA LEU A 341 7.39 29.57 -29.89
C LEU A 341 8.17 29.07 -28.66
N GLU A 342 8.47 29.95 -27.71
CA GLU A 342 9.20 29.59 -26.49
C GLU A 342 8.30 28.76 -25.58
N ALA A 343 7.08 29.22 -25.30
CA ALA A 343 6.13 28.45 -24.52
C ALA A 343 5.83 27.10 -25.20
N TYR A 344 5.57 27.09 -26.51
CA TYR A 344 5.31 25.86 -27.28
C TYR A 344 6.46 24.85 -27.18
N ALA A 345 7.71 25.31 -27.32
CA ALA A 345 8.89 24.45 -27.23
C ALA A 345 9.08 23.86 -25.83
N SER A 346 8.63 24.55 -24.76
CA SER A 346 8.81 24.07 -23.38
C SER A 346 8.03 22.80 -23.03
N TYR A 347 6.99 22.45 -23.82
CA TYR A 347 6.21 21.21 -23.66
C TYR A 347 6.91 19.98 -24.25
N TYR A 348 7.95 20.14 -25.07
CA TYR A 348 8.63 19.03 -25.73
C TYR A 348 9.82 18.49 -24.95
N ALA A 349 10.03 17.18 -25.05
CA ALA A 349 11.28 16.54 -24.65
C ALA A 349 12.46 17.08 -25.47
N LYS A 350 13.67 17.07 -24.89
CA LYS A 350 14.89 17.50 -25.60
C LYS A 350 15.15 16.67 -26.86
N ASP A 351 14.88 15.38 -26.79
CA ASP A 351 15.05 14.38 -27.85
C ASP A 351 13.75 14.09 -28.61
N ALA A 352 12.74 14.96 -28.50
CA ALA A 352 11.43 14.74 -29.08
C ALA A 352 11.47 14.51 -30.61
N VAL A 353 10.46 13.80 -31.11
CA VAL A 353 10.28 13.58 -32.55
C VAL A 353 8.95 14.17 -33.04
N GLN A 354 8.99 15.09 -34.01
CA GLN A 354 7.79 15.71 -34.59
C GLN A 354 7.77 15.54 -36.11
N ASP A 355 6.87 14.70 -36.64
CA ASP A 355 6.74 14.37 -38.06
C ASP A 355 8.11 14.15 -38.76
N GLY A 356 8.93 13.27 -38.18
CA GLY A 356 10.26 12.93 -38.68
C GLY A 356 11.39 13.90 -38.31
N GLN A 357 11.11 15.08 -37.75
CA GLN A 357 12.15 15.95 -37.16
C GLN A 357 12.56 15.39 -35.80
N ARG A 358 13.87 15.28 -35.56
CA ARG A 358 14.42 14.77 -34.30
C ARG A 358 15.12 15.88 -33.52
N GLY A 359 14.82 15.98 -32.24
CA GLY A 359 15.40 16.96 -31.32
C GLY A 359 14.65 18.29 -31.30
N LEU A 360 14.54 18.86 -30.10
CA LEU A 360 13.79 20.10 -29.84
C LEU A 360 14.27 21.28 -30.70
N GLU A 361 15.57 21.39 -30.94
CA GLU A 361 16.15 22.46 -31.76
C GLU A 361 15.65 22.40 -33.21
N ALA A 362 15.65 21.21 -33.83
CA ALA A 362 15.20 21.02 -35.20
C ALA A 362 13.68 21.28 -35.33
N ILE A 363 12.91 20.82 -34.35
CA ILE A 363 11.46 21.05 -34.24
C ILE A 363 11.19 22.55 -34.17
N THR A 364 11.84 23.26 -33.26
CA THR A 364 11.68 24.69 -33.03
C THR A 364 12.09 25.51 -34.25
N ALA A 365 13.23 25.16 -34.88
CA ALA A 365 13.71 25.82 -36.09
C ALA A 365 12.74 25.63 -37.28
N ARG A 366 12.17 24.43 -37.44
CA ARG A 366 11.12 24.17 -38.44
C ARG A 366 9.89 25.01 -38.15
N LYS A 367 9.38 24.98 -36.92
CA LYS A 367 8.16 25.68 -36.54
C LYS A 367 8.29 27.20 -36.70
N LYS A 368 9.46 27.76 -36.36
CA LYS A 368 9.80 29.18 -36.59
C LYS A 368 9.69 29.58 -38.06
N ARG A 369 10.13 28.71 -38.98
CA ARG A 369 9.99 28.95 -40.43
C ARG A 369 8.53 28.88 -40.88
N THR A 370 7.75 27.94 -40.33
CA THR A 370 6.33 27.77 -40.65
C THR A 370 5.50 28.97 -40.17
N TRP A 371 5.69 29.43 -38.94
CA TRP A 371 4.95 30.56 -38.33
C TRP A 371 5.47 31.94 -38.76
N GLY A 372 6.04 32.06 -39.95
CA GLY A 372 6.55 33.33 -40.46
C GLY A 372 5.51 34.45 -40.42
N PRO A 373 5.90 35.71 -40.66
CA PRO A 373 5.06 36.90 -40.39
C PRO A 373 3.68 36.91 -41.07
N LYS A 374 3.48 36.13 -42.15
CA LYS A 374 2.21 36.00 -42.88
C LYS A 374 1.42 34.72 -42.58
N LYS A 375 2.00 33.76 -41.85
CA LYS A 375 1.46 32.42 -41.58
C LYS A 375 1.35 32.13 -40.07
N LYS A 376 0.96 33.15 -39.30
CA LYS A 376 0.81 32.98 -37.85
C LYS A 376 -0.37 32.06 -37.56
N PRO A 377 -0.28 31.18 -36.55
CA PRO A 377 -1.44 30.46 -36.04
C PRO A 377 -2.59 31.43 -35.75
N LEU A 378 -3.79 31.06 -36.19
CA LEU A 378 -5.01 31.82 -35.96
C LEU A 378 -6.01 31.03 -35.12
N ALA A 379 -6.18 29.75 -35.42
CA ALA A 379 -7.02 28.84 -34.64
C ALA A 379 -6.41 27.44 -34.60
N VAL A 380 -6.41 26.82 -33.41
CA VAL A 380 -6.02 25.43 -33.22
C VAL A 380 -7.11 24.76 -32.39
N GLU A 381 -7.83 23.81 -32.95
CA GLU A 381 -8.92 23.10 -32.25
C GLU A 381 -8.61 21.61 -32.13
N PHE A 382 -8.87 21.05 -30.96
CA PHE A 382 -8.79 19.61 -30.71
C PHE A 382 -10.16 19.03 -30.37
N HIS A 383 -10.50 17.92 -31.03
CA HIS A 383 -11.79 17.24 -30.86
C HIS A 383 -11.55 15.76 -30.53
N GLY A 384 -12.34 15.23 -29.60
CA GLY A 384 -12.33 13.80 -29.25
C GLY A 384 -11.01 13.30 -28.67
N LEU A 385 -10.36 14.11 -27.82
CA LEU A 385 -9.11 13.74 -27.16
C LEU A 385 -9.30 12.46 -26.33
N ARG A 386 -8.48 11.44 -26.61
CA ARG A 386 -8.43 10.17 -25.86
C ARG A 386 -7.04 9.98 -25.27
N VAL A 387 -6.99 9.57 -24.01
CA VAL A 387 -5.75 9.23 -23.28
C VAL A 387 -5.72 7.73 -23.04
N ARG A 388 -4.58 7.10 -23.32
CA ARG A 388 -4.34 5.67 -23.06
C ARG A 388 -2.97 5.47 -22.45
N LEU A 389 -2.83 4.46 -21.61
CA LEU A 389 -1.52 4.03 -21.13
C LEU A 389 -0.76 3.34 -22.27
N GLU A 390 0.55 3.56 -22.31
CA GLU A 390 1.46 2.89 -23.24
C GLU A 390 2.83 2.72 -22.59
N ASP A 391 3.57 1.64 -22.88
CA ASP A 391 4.77 1.22 -22.12
C ASP A 391 5.74 2.34 -21.73
N ARG A 392 5.94 3.35 -22.58
CA ARG A 392 6.90 4.45 -22.35
C ARG A 392 6.29 5.76 -21.84
N GLY A 393 4.99 5.78 -21.55
CA GLY A 393 4.30 6.98 -21.09
C GLY A 393 2.78 6.90 -21.26
N VAL A 394 2.17 7.90 -21.88
CA VAL A 394 0.75 7.93 -22.23
C VAL A 394 0.59 8.33 -23.69
N ARG A 395 -0.29 7.64 -24.40
CA ARG A 395 -0.70 8.02 -25.74
C ARG A 395 -1.88 8.98 -25.65
N VAL A 396 -1.79 10.07 -26.40
CA VAL A 396 -2.92 10.97 -26.63
C VAL A 396 -3.24 10.99 -28.11
N ASP A 397 -4.49 10.75 -28.46
CA ASP A 397 -4.97 10.86 -29.84
C ASP A 397 -6.18 11.78 -29.93
N MET A 398 -6.22 12.62 -30.97
CA MET A 398 -7.27 13.61 -31.17
C MET A 398 -7.42 13.99 -32.65
N THR A 399 -8.56 14.57 -33.01
CA THR A 399 -8.71 15.27 -34.30
C THR A 399 -8.24 16.71 -34.12
N GLN A 400 -7.35 17.17 -35.00
CA GLN A 400 -6.87 18.55 -35.09
C GLN A 400 -7.56 19.28 -36.23
N VAL A 401 -7.94 20.54 -35.99
CA VAL A 401 -8.24 21.52 -37.03
C VAL A 401 -7.33 22.73 -36.84
N TYR A 402 -6.60 23.14 -37.88
CA TYR A 402 -5.68 24.26 -37.84
C TYR A 402 -6.04 25.31 -38.90
N ARG A 403 -5.92 26.59 -38.53
CA ARG A 403 -6.01 27.74 -39.46
C ARG A 403 -4.88 28.73 -39.18
N ASP A 404 -4.36 29.35 -40.24
CA ASP A 404 -3.36 30.42 -40.16
C ASP A 404 -3.82 31.73 -40.80
N THR A 405 -3.07 32.80 -40.56
CA THR A 405 -3.38 34.15 -41.07
C THR A 405 -3.26 34.31 -42.59
N SER A 406 -2.70 33.32 -43.30
CA SER A 406 -2.63 33.33 -44.76
C SER A 406 -3.89 32.77 -45.43
N GLY A 407 -4.82 32.23 -44.64
CA GLY A 407 -6.02 31.54 -45.12
C GLY A 407 -5.81 30.03 -45.33
N TYR A 408 -4.64 29.49 -44.98
CA TYR A 408 -4.40 28.05 -45.01
C TYR A 408 -5.18 27.36 -43.89
N GLN A 409 -5.74 26.19 -44.18
CA GLN A 409 -6.45 25.34 -43.24
C GLN A 409 -6.07 23.87 -43.47
N ASP A 410 -5.94 23.12 -42.38
CA ASP A 410 -5.87 21.66 -42.42
C ASP A 410 -6.73 20.99 -41.34
N LYS A 411 -7.01 19.71 -41.58
CA LYS A 411 -7.69 18.83 -40.66
C LYS A 411 -7.04 17.45 -40.73
N GLY A 412 -6.79 16.86 -39.57
CA GLY A 412 -6.12 15.57 -39.51
C GLY A 412 -6.21 14.90 -38.14
N THR A 413 -5.76 13.67 -38.07
CA THR A 413 -5.55 12.97 -36.81
C THR A 413 -4.17 13.31 -36.28
N LYS A 414 -4.10 13.70 -35.01
CA LYS A 414 -2.86 13.92 -34.28
C LYS A 414 -2.71 12.84 -33.20
N GLU A 415 -1.56 12.19 -33.22
CA GLU A 415 -1.15 11.22 -32.21
C GLU A 415 0.10 11.72 -31.49
N MET A 416 0.12 11.58 -30.17
CA MET A 416 1.19 12.04 -29.30
C MET A 416 1.56 10.94 -28.31
N LEU A 417 2.87 10.79 -28.05
CA LEU A 417 3.38 10.04 -26.90
C LEU A 417 3.91 11.07 -25.90
N LEU A 418 3.37 11.07 -24.70
CA LEU A 418 3.84 11.89 -23.59
C LEU A 418 4.52 11.01 -22.55
N TYR A 419 5.57 11.49 -21.90
CA TYR A 419 6.15 10.82 -20.72
C TYR A 419 6.18 11.78 -19.53
N PRO A 420 6.16 11.27 -18.29
CA PRO A 420 6.25 12.10 -17.10
C PRO A 420 7.68 12.62 -16.88
N GLU A 421 7.82 13.91 -16.57
CA GLU A 421 9.07 14.57 -16.20
C GLU A 421 8.83 15.48 -14.99
N GLY A 422 9.35 15.06 -13.83
CA GLY A 422 9.02 15.71 -12.56
C GLY A 422 7.52 15.61 -12.28
N ASP A 423 6.89 16.74 -11.96
CA ASP A 423 5.46 16.86 -11.68
C ASP A 423 4.62 17.18 -12.94
N SER A 424 5.21 17.11 -14.14
CA SER A 424 4.55 17.46 -15.40
C SER A 424 4.79 16.40 -16.48
N TRP A 425 4.35 16.70 -17.70
CA TRP A 425 4.50 15.85 -18.87
C TRP A 425 5.45 16.49 -19.89
N ARG A 426 5.99 15.66 -20.78
CA ARG A 426 6.74 16.10 -21.97
C ARG A 426 6.27 15.34 -23.20
N ILE A 427 6.18 16.05 -24.31
CA ILE A 427 5.88 15.46 -25.61
C ILE A 427 7.16 14.77 -26.11
N ALA A 428 7.14 13.44 -26.12
CA ALA A 428 8.23 12.59 -26.60
C ALA A 428 8.16 12.44 -28.12
N SER A 429 6.96 12.29 -28.65
CA SER A 429 6.75 12.31 -30.08
C SER A 429 5.36 12.76 -30.45
N GLU A 430 5.22 13.34 -31.63
CA GLU A 430 3.93 13.56 -32.27
C GLU A 430 3.97 13.25 -33.77
N THR A 431 2.84 12.80 -34.29
CA THR A 431 2.61 12.60 -35.71
C THR A 431 1.26 13.19 -36.10
N TRP A 432 1.21 13.84 -37.25
CA TRP A 432 -0.03 14.31 -37.87
C TRP A 432 -0.29 13.56 -39.19
N THR A 433 -1.53 13.12 -39.39
CA THR A 433 -1.99 12.46 -40.63
C THR A 433 -3.24 13.16 -41.13
N ALA A 434 -3.26 13.55 -42.41
CA ALA A 434 -4.41 14.20 -43.03
C ALA A 434 -5.67 13.31 -42.99
N LEU A 435 -6.83 13.92 -42.79
CA LEU A 435 -8.14 13.27 -42.82
C LEU A 435 -8.90 13.54 -44.12
#